data_AF-A8NTM2-F1
#
_entry.id   AF-A8NTM2-F1
#
_cell.length_a   1.000
_cell.length_b   1.000
_cell.length_c   1.000
_cell.angle_alpha   90.00
_cell.angle_beta   90.00
_cell.angle_gamma   90.00
#
_symmetry.space_group_name_H-M   'P 1'
#
loop_
_entity.id
_entity.type
_entity.pdbx_description
1 polymer ?
#
loop_
_entity_poly.entity_id
_entity_poly.type
_entity_poly.pdbx_seq_one_letter_code
_entity_poly.pdbx_strand_id
1 'polypeptide(L)'
;MIQWSRIKSYADLLWYISNEPDANDRSATVSASSSWVPWSRRTRTSVAKAEKQAPQTQSPILSSGPPLFAVIIGINNYVHHSLKKLQGAVADAEAVQEYLENDLKVARDHITFLRNQQASCLAIIDSFRRLENDTRIKRNDPILIYYAGHGGETTREAETIQTIFPQDYNPDGNPQKVRPIPDRTNSRPAW
;
A
#
# COMPACT_ATOMS: atom_id res chain seq x y z
N MET A 1 -21.69 -22.11 2.46
CA MET A 1 -20.43 -22.86 2.62
C MET A 1 -19.75 -22.88 1.26
N ILE A 2 -18.65 -22.15 1.08
CA ILE A 2 -18.03 -21.93 -0.23
C ILE A 2 -17.29 -23.21 -0.65
N GLN A 3 -17.61 -23.73 -1.84
CA GLN A 3 -16.97 -24.91 -2.40
C GLN A 3 -15.75 -24.48 -3.23
N TRP A 4 -14.58 -24.48 -2.58
CA TRP A 4 -13.31 -23.94 -3.09
C TRP A 4 -12.77 -24.58 -4.39
N SER A 5 -13.35 -25.69 -4.85
CA SER A 5 -12.92 -26.40 -6.05
C SER A 5 -13.34 -25.75 -7.38
N ARG A 6 -14.04 -24.60 -7.37
CA ARG A 6 -14.54 -23.93 -8.59
C ARG A 6 -13.83 -22.63 -8.96
N ILE A 7 -12.85 -22.16 -8.20
CA ILE A 7 -12.08 -20.95 -8.52
C ILE A 7 -10.94 -21.34 -9.47
N LYS A 8 -10.98 -20.87 -10.71
CA LYS A 8 -9.95 -21.17 -11.73
C LYS A 8 -9.17 -19.94 -12.18
N SER A 9 -9.63 -18.75 -11.80
CA SER A 9 -9.00 -17.48 -12.16
C SER A 9 -9.29 -16.38 -11.13
N TYR A 10 -8.51 -15.29 -11.22
CA TYR A 10 -8.72 -14.10 -10.40
C TYR A 10 -10.08 -13.42 -10.64
N ALA A 11 -10.63 -13.51 -11.85
CA ALA A 11 -11.95 -12.97 -12.17
C ALA A 11 -13.07 -13.73 -11.42
N ASP A 12 -12.93 -15.05 -11.25
CA ASP A 12 -13.88 -15.88 -10.51
C ASP A 12 -13.90 -15.50 -9.02
N LEU A 13 -12.72 -15.23 -8.46
CA LEU A 13 -12.55 -14.78 -7.06
C LEU A 13 -13.20 -13.41 -6.83
N LEU A 14 -12.97 -12.46 -7.73
CA LEU A 14 -13.54 -11.11 -7.63
C LEU A 14 -15.06 -11.11 -7.76
N TRP A 15 -15.61 -11.98 -8.62
CA TRP A 15 -17.07 -12.12 -8.75
C TRP A 15 -17.71 -12.66 -7.48
N TYR A 16 -17.08 -13.64 -6.82
CA TYR A 16 -17.60 -14.20 -5.56
C TYR A 16 -17.57 -13.20 -4.41
N ILE A 17 -16.49 -12.42 -4.29
CA ILE A 17 -16.36 -11.39 -3.24
C ILE A 17 -17.34 -10.24 -3.47
N SER A 18 -17.59 -9.87 -4.72
CA SER A 18 -18.47 -8.74 -5.05
C SER A 18 -19.96 -9.05 -4.88
N ASN A 19 -20.33 -10.34 -4.77
CA ASN A 19 -21.72 -10.78 -4.77
C ASN A 19 -22.09 -11.65 -3.57
N GLU A 20 -21.37 -11.56 -2.45
CA GLU A 20 -21.84 -12.23 -1.23
C GLU A 20 -23.20 -11.65 -0.79
N PRO A 21 -24.25 -12.47 -0.64
CA PRO A 21 -25.48 -12.01 -0.02
C PRO A 21 -25.26 -11.92 1.49
N ASP A 22 -25.52 -10.73 2.05
CA ASP A 22 -25.44 -10.45 3.48
C ASP A 22 -26.19 -11.52 4.30
N ALA A 23 -25.44 -12.24 5.13
CA ALA A 23 -25.96 -13.18 6.10
C ALA A 23 -26.53 -12.44 7.33
N ASN A 24 -27.31 -11.38 7.14
CA ASN A 24 -28.14 -10.81 8.20
C ASN A 24 -29.21 -9.85 7.66
N ASP A 25 -30.30 -10.39 7.11
CA ASP A 25 -31.55 -9.61 7.09
C ASP A 25 -32.74 -10.49 7.51
N ARG A 26 -33.19 -10.25 8.75
CA ARG A 26 -34.46 -10.75 9.26
C ARG A 26 -35.51 -9.68 9.03
N SER A 27 -36.42 -9.99 8.10
CA SER A 27 -37.83 -9.60 8.10
C SER A 27 -38.15 -8.10 8.09
N ALA A 28 -38.52 -7.58 6.92
CA ALA A 28 -39.69 -6.71 6.78
C ALA A 28 -40.23 -6.74 5.34
N THR A 29 -41.37 -7.38 5.16
CA THR A 29 -42.26 -7.24 4.00
C THR A 29 -42.78 -5.81 3.91
N VAL A 30 -42.68 -5.16 2.74
CA VAL A 30 -43.60 -4.08 2.37
C VAL A 30 -44.03 -4.24 0.91
N SER A 31 -45.35 -4.41 0.78
CA SER A 31 -46.13 -4.48 -0.44
C SER A 31 -46.30 -3.10 -1.09
N ALA A 32 -46.61 -3.13 -2.37
CA ALA A 32 -46.90 -2.01 -3.27
C ALA A 32 -47.85 -0.94 -2.70
N SER A 33 -47.71 0.31 -3.18
CA SER A 33 -48.71 0.90 -4.09
C SER A 33 -48.47 2.40 -4.39
N SER A 34 -48.63 2.70 -5.67
CA SER A 34 -48.99 3.98 -6.29
C SER A 34 -50.01 4.81 -5.49
N SER A 35 -49.81 6.12 -5.39
CA SER A 35 -50.61 7.12 -6.14
C SER A 35 -50.31 8.56 -5.72
N TRP A 36 -50.32 9.42 -6.74
CA TRP A 36 -50.30 10.87 -6.65
C TRP A 36 -51.58 11.44 -6.04
N VAL A 37 -51.47 12.48 -5.20
CA VAL A 37 -52.56 13.45 -4.96
C VAL A 37 -51.97 14.86 -4.82
N PRO A 38 -52.50 15.88 -5.54
CA PRO A 38 -52.03 17.26 -5.46
C PRO A 38 -52.79 18.03 -4.36
N TRP A 39 -52.12 18.95 -3.68
CA TRP A 39 -52.79 19.90 -2.79
C TRP A 39 -52.47 21.34 -3.21
N SER A 40 -53.54 22.13 -3.17
CA SER A 40 -53.70 23.47 -3.70
C SER A 40 -53.23 24.56 -2.73
N ARG A 41 -53.30 25.80 -3.23
CA ARG A 41 -52.62 27.01 -2.78
C ARG A 41 -53.26 27.66 -1.53
N ARG A 42 -52.39 28.36 -0.76
CA ARG A 42 -52.62 29.51 0.18
C ARG A 42 -52.90 29.08 1.63
N THR A 43 -52.17 29.54 2.66
CA THR A 43 -51.92 30.94 3.04
C THR A 43 -50.54 31.16 3.69
N ARG A 44 -50.02 32.38 3.48
CA ARG A 44 -48.79 32.91 4.07
C ARG A 44 -49.11 33.38 5.48
N THR A 45 -48.69 32.63 6.49
CA THR A 45 -48.71 33.06 7.89
C THR A 45 -47.27 33.25 8.33
N SER A 46 -46.85 34.50 8.56
CA SER A 46 -45.55 34.78 9.16
C SER A 46 -45.59 34.40 10.63
N VAL A 47 -45.11 33.21 10.94
CA VAL A 47 -44.69 32.83 12.29
C VAL A 47 -43.17 32.92 12.33
N ALA A 48 -42.67 33.90 13.08
CA ALA A 48 -41.27 33.97 13.45
C ALA A 48 -40.95 32.69 14.26
N LYS A 49 -40.32 31.72 13.59
CA LYS A 49 -39.89 30.47 14.19
C LYS A 49 -38.49 30.69 14.74
N ALA A 50 -38.39 30.75 16.07
CA ALA A 50 -37.13 30.68 16.79
C ALA A 50 -36.38 29.42 16.34
N GLU A 51 -35.24 29.63 15.68
CA GLU A 51 -34.37 28.57 15.22
C GLU A 51 -33.59 28.05 16.43
N LYS A 52 -34.12 27.02 17.08
CA LYS A 52 -33.32 26.17 17.98
C LYS A 52 -32.24 25.55 17.11
N GLN A 53 -31.02 26.05 17.25
CA GLN A 53 -29.82 25.43 16.68
C GLN A 53 -29.80 23.96 17.09
N ALA A 54 -29.81 23.07 16.10
CA ALA A 54 -29.54 21.66 16.30
C ALA A 54 -28.13 21.52 16.91
N PRO A 55 -27.91 20.56 17.83
CA PRO A 55 -26.57 20.24 18.28
C PRO A 55 -25.69 19.98 17.06
N GLN A 56 -24.63 20.75 16.91
CA GLN A 56 -23.57 20.48 15.95
C GLN A 56 -22.92 19.18 16.41
N THR A 57 -23.41 18.05 15.90
CA THR A 57 -22.69 16.78 16.01
C THR A 57 -21.41 16.99 15.21
N GLN A 58 -20.32 17.32 15.91
CA GLN A 58 -18.99 17.27 15.33
C GLN A 58 -18.81 15.85 14.82
N SER A 59 -18.84 15.68 13.50
CA SER A 59 -18.44 14.44 12.86
C SER A 59 -17.06 14.08 13.41
N PRO A 60 -16.83 12.85 13.90
CA PRO A 60 -15.47 12.45 14.25
C PRO A 60 -14.61 12.70 13.03
N ILE A 61 -13.53 13.45 13.21
CA ILE A 61 -12.56 13.71 12.17
C ILE A 61 -12.00 12.33 11.80
N LEU A 62 -12.51 11.70 10.74
CA LEU A 62 -11.90 10.50 10.16
C LEU A 62 -10.64 10.98 9.43
N SER A 63 -9.60 11.27 10.22
CA SER A 63 -8.32 11.80 9.76
C SER A 63 -7.32 10.73 9.39
N SER A 64 -7.70 9.45 9.27
CA SER A 64 -6.77 8.44 8.80
C SER A 64 -7.01 8.25 7.31
N GLY A 65 -6.09 8.71 6.48
CA GLY A 65 -5.93 8.20 5.11
C GLY A 65 -5.82 6.67 5.10
N PRO A 66 -5.75 6.02 3.93
CA PRO A 66 -5.71 4.56 3.89
C PRO A 66 -4.62 3.97 4.78
N PRO A 67 -4.85 2.81 5.42
CA PRO A 67 -3.88 2.16 6.32
C PRO A 67 -2.74 1.47 5.53
N LEU A 68 -2.37 2.02 4.37
CA LEU A 68 -1.31 1.50 3.50
C LEU A 68 0.04 1.99 4.01
N PHE A 69 0.98 1.06 4.14
CA PHE A 69 2.38 1.34 4.43
C PHE A 69 3.24 0.98 3.22
N ALA A 70 4.28 1.77 2.97
CA ALA A 70 5.11 1.57 1.80
C ALA A 70 6.61 1.70 2.08
N VAL A 71 7.39 0.85 1.42
CA VAL A 71 8.83 1.03 1.23
C VAL A 71 9.06 1.21 -0.26
N ILE A 72 9.56 2.38 -0.66
CA ILE A 72 9.80 2.75 -2.05
C ILE A 72 11.29 3.01 -2.22
N ILE A 73 11.91 2.33 -3.19
CA ILE A 73 13.35 2.36 -3.42
C ILE A 73 13.61 2.67 -4.89
N GLY A 74 14.39 3.71 -5.16
CA GLY A 74 14.81 4.10 -6.51
C GLY A 74 16.31 4.37 -6.60
N ILE A 75 17.04 3.62 -7.42
CA ILE A 75 18.51 3.71 -7.47
C ILE A 75 18.99 3.89 -8.91
N ASN A 76 19.45 5.11 -9.21
CA ASN A 76 20.12 5.43 -10.47
C ASN A 76 21.64 5.30 -10.36
N ASN A 77 22.23 5.79 -9.27
CA ASN A 77 23.67 5.93 -9.12
C ASN A 77 24.24 4.86 -8.17
N TYR A 78 25.01 3.91 -8.70
CA TYR A 78 25.66 2.86 -7.90
C TYR A 78 27.13 3.20 -7.62
N VAL A 79 27.64 2.77 -6.47
CA VAL A 79 29.07 2.92 -6.12
C VAL A 79 29.94 2.08 -7.05
N HIS A 80 29.58 0.80 -7.24
CA HIS A 80 30.40 -0.10 -8.03
C HIS A 80 30.26 0.16 -9.53
N HIS A 81 31.40 0.32 -10.20
CA HIS A 81 31.47 0.66 -11.62
C HIS A 81 30.90 -0.43 -12.55
N SER A 82 30.79 -1.68 -12.11
CA SER A 82 30.17 -2.75 -12.92
C SER A 82 28.66 -2.54 -13.11
N LEU A 83 28.03 -1.79 -12.20
CA LEU A 83 26.62 -1.44 -12.29
C LEU A 83 26.49 -0.11 -13.03
N LYS A 84 26.06 -0.17 -14.29
CA LYS A 84 25.87 1.03 -15.11
C LYS A 84 24.85 1.96 -14.47
N LYS A 85 25.10 3.27 -14.48
CA LYS A 85 24.13 4.26 -14.01
C LYS A 85 22.81 4.15 -14.79
N LEU A 86 21.70 4.15 -14.07
CA LEU A 86 20.35 4.19 -14.64
C LEU A 86 19.85 5.64 -14.72
N GLN A 87 18.82 5.88 -15.52
CA GLN A 87 18.21 7.22 -15.69
C GLN A 87 16.79 7.30 -15.12
N GLY A 88 15.99 6.23 -15.24
CA GLY A 88 14.56 6.25 -14.88
C GLY A 88 14.25 5.82 -13.45
N ALA A 89 15.08 5.01 -12.80
CA ALA A 89 14.69 4.31 -11.58
C ALA A 89 14.27 5.22 -10.42
N VAL A 90 14.92 6.37 -10.27
CA VAL A 90 14.51 7.38 -9.26
C VAL A 90 13.21 8.06 -9.66
N ALA A 91 13.04 8.40 -10.93
CA ALA A 91 11.82 9.05 -11.42
C ALA A 91 10.60 8.10 -11.30
N ASP A 92 10.78 6.82 -11.59
CA ASP A 92 9.73 5.81 -11.42
C ASP A 92 9.31 5.69 -9.95
N ALA A 93 10.30 5.67 -9.03
CA ALA A 93 10.05 5.61 -7.59
C ALA A 93 9.39 6.89 -7.04
N GLU A 94 9.79 8.07 -7.53
CA GLU A 94 9.17 9.36 -7.18
C GLU A 94 7.71 9.42 -7.67
N ALA A 95 7.42 8.92 -8.88
CA ALA A 95 6.06 8.86 -9.40
C ALA A 95 5.14 7.94 -8.56
N VAL A 96 5.66 6.81 -8.08
CA VAL A 96 4.91 5.94 -7.16
C VAL A 96 4.66 6.65 -5.83
N GLN A 97 5.65 7.34 -5.27
CA GLN A 97 5.46 8.11 -4.04
C GLN A 97 4.38 9.19 -4.22
N GLU A 98 4.46 9.99 -5.29
CA GLU A 98 3.46 11.02 -5.58
C GLU A 98 2.06 10.41 -5.73
N TYR A 99 1.92 9.28 -6.41
CA TYR A 99 0.64 8.60 -6.54
C TYR A 99 0.07 8.16 -5.18
N LEU A 100 0.89 7.60 -4.29
CA LEU A 100 0.45 7.22 -2.95
C LEU A 100 0.01 8.42 -2.11
N GLU A 101 0.81 9.49 -2.10
CA GLU A 101 0.54 10.69 -1.29
C GLU A 101 -0.62 11.51 -1.85
N ASN A 102 -0.65 11.73 -3.17
CA ASN A 102 -1.56 12.67 -3.82
C ASN A 102 -2.89 12.03 -4.24
N ASP A 103 -2.87 10.83 -4.81
CA ASP A 103 -4.09 10.20 -5.32
C ASP A 103 -4.72 9.29 -4.26
N LEU A 104 -3.91 8.45 -3.61
CA LEU A 104 -4.41 7.54 -2.58
C LEU A 104 -4.49 8.17 -1.18
N LYS A 105 -3.92 9.36 -0.97
CA LYS A 105 -3.92 10.07 0.33
C LYS A 105 -3.28 9.25 1.46
N VAL A 106 -2.28 8.44 1.14
CA VAL A 106 -1.46 7.72 2.14
C VAL A 106 -0.68 8.75 2.95
N ALA A 107 -0.64 8.56 4.27
CA ALA A 107 0.09 9.46 5.14
C ALA A 107 1.60 9.36 4.88
N ARG A 108 2.29 10.50 4.82
CA ARG A 108 3.72 10.56 4.47
C ARG A 108 4.60 9.75 5.43
N ASP A 109 4.22 9.68 6.70
CA ASP A 109 4.91 8.90 7.75
C ASP A 109 4.62 7.39 7.69
N HIS A 110 3.76 6.95 6.78
CA HIS A 110 3.58 5.55 6.40
C HIS A 110 4.48 5.13 5.22
N ILE A 111 5.16 6.09 4.58
CA ILE A 111 6.00 5.86 3.39
C ILE A 111 7.47 6.05 3.76
N THR A 112 8.26 4.98 3.66
CA THR A 112 9.72 5.06 3.66
C THR A 112 10.20 5.17 2.22
N PHE A 113 10.87 6.27 1.87
CA PHE A 113 11.41 6.50 0.54
C PHE A 113 12.95 6.58 0.57
N LEU A 114 13.62 5.67 -0.16
CA LEU A 114 15.08 5.60 -0.27
C LEU A 114 15.51 5.84 -1.72
N ARG A 115 16.22 6.94 -1.97
CA ARG A 115 16.75 7.24 -3.31
C ARG A 115 18.27 7.30 -3.36
N ASN A 116 18.85 6.70 -4.39
CA ASN A 116 20.30 6.67 -4.62
C ASN A 116 21.10 6.36 -3.35
N GLN A 117 21.94 7.29 -2.88
CA GLN A 117 22.83 7.11 -1.73
C GLN A 117 22.12 6.75 -0.42
N GLN A 118 20.81 7.03 -0.32
CA GLN A 118 20.01 6.63 0.83
C GLN A 118 19.67 5.14 0.81
N ALA A 119 19.70 4.49 -0.35
CA ALA A 119 19.37 3.09 -0.54
C ALA A 119 20.61 2.18 -0.35
N SER A 120 21.31 2.37 0.76
CA SER A 120 22.38 1.45 1.18
C SER A 120 21.80 0.10 1.59
N CYS A 121 22.64 -0.94 1.59
CA CYS A 121 22.23 -2.29 1.99
C CYS A 121 21.61 -2.29 3.39
N LEU A 122 22.27 -1.61 4.34
CA LEU A 122 21.76 -1.46 5.70
C LEU A 122 20.44 -0.71 5.74
N ALA A 123 20.30 0.40 5.00
CA ALA A 123 19.07 1.18 5.01
C ALA A 123 17.87 0.43 4.42
N ILE A 124 18.10 -0.38 3.38
CA ILE A 124 17.07 -1.24 2.77
C ILE A 124 16.66 -2.34 3.75
N ILE A 125 17.61 -3.01 4.40
CA ILE A 125 17.30 -4.05 5.40
C ILE A 125 16.57 -3.45 6.60
N ASP A 126 17.01 -2.29 7.07
CA ASP A 126 16.39 -1.61 8.22
C ASP A 126 14.99 -1.11 7.89
N SER A 127 14.69 -0.71 6.64
CA SER A 127 13.33 -0.33 6.25
C SER A 127 12.37 -1.52 6.27
N PHE A 128 12.82 -2.71 5.82
CA PHE A 128 12.02 -3.93 5.93
C PHE A 128 11.81 -4.34 7.38
N ARG A 129 12.83 -4.25 8.24
CA ARG A 129 12.68 -4.51 9.68
C ARG A 129 11.74 -3.52 10.35
N ARG A 130 11.80 -2.24 10.00
CA ARG A 130 10.86 -1.23 10.53
C ARG A 130 9.43 -1.57 10.14
N LEU A 131 9.21 -1.95 8.89
CA LEU A 131 7.91 -2.39 8.40
C LEU A 131 7.39 -3.63 9.14
N GLU A 132 8.24 -4.63 9.36
CA GLU A 132 7.90 -5.84 10.14
C GLU A 132 7.50 -5.52 11.60
N ASN A 133 8.16 -4.54 12.21
CA ASN A 133 8.00 -4.21 13.63
C ASN A 133 7.10 -2.99 13.89
N ASP A 134 6.48 -2.41 12.86
CA ASP A 134 5.64 -1.22 13.01
C ASP A 134 4.29 -1.59 13.63
N THR A 135 4.10 -1.25 14.90
CA THR A 135 2.88 -1.54 15.66
C THR A 135 1.62 -0.84 15.12
N ARG A 136 1.78 0.13 14.21
CA ARG A 136 0.65 0.81 13.55
C ARG A 136 0.01 -0.08 12.48
N ILE A 137 0.75 -1.05 11.93
CA ILE A 137 0.29 -1.98 10.88
C ILE A 137 -0.52 -3.10 11.53
N LYS A 138 -1.78 -3.25 11.10
CA LYS A 138 -2.69 -4.26 11.61
C LYS A 138 -2.80 -5.42 10.64
N ARG A 139 -3.34 -6.54 11.14
CA ARG A 139 -3.63 -7.70 10.31
C ARG A 139 -4.55 -7.30 9.15
N ASN A 140 -4.18 -7.70 7.94
CA ASN A 140 -4.85 -7.40 6.67
C ASN A 140 -4.66 -5.96 6.15
N ASP A 141 -3.88 -5.11 6.82
CA ASP A 141 -3.49 -3.82 6.23
C ASP A 141 -2.58 -4.06 5.01
N PRO A 142 -2.77 -3.29 3.92
CA PRO A 142 -1.96 -3.47 2.73
C PRO A 142 -0.55 -2.91 2.94
N ILE A 143 0.41 -3.60 2.35
CA ILE A 143 1.82 -3.19 2.31
C ILE A 143 2.24 -3.12 0.85
N LEU A 144 2.89 -2.02 0.46
CA LEU A 144 3.54 -1.87 -0.83
C LEU A 144 5.06 -1.86 -0.67
N ILE A 145 5.75 -2.73 -1.40
CA ILE A 145 7.20 -2.63 -1.57
C ILE A 145 7.44 -2.37 -3.05
N TYR A 146 8.01 -1.21 -3.37
CA TYR A 146 8.36 -0.81 -4.72
C TYR A 146 9.88 -0.67 -4.85
N TYR A 147 10.44 -1.30 -5.87
CA TYR A 147 11.87 -1.23 -6.18
C TYR A 147 12.07 -0.94 -7.67
N ALA A 148 12.86 0.09 -7.95
CA ALA A 148 13.40 0.37 -9.26
C ALA A 148 14.93 0.49 -9.15
N GLY A 149 15.64 -0.35 -9.91
CA GLY A 149 17.10 -0.45 -9.85
C GLY A 149 17.62 -1.69 -10.58
N HIS A 150 18.90 -2.01 -10.38
CA HIS A 150 19.50 -3.24 -10.91
C HIS A 150 18.99 -4.45 -10.12
N GLY A 151 18.54 -5.46 -10.86
CA GLY A 151 18.38 -6.81 -10.39
C GLY A 151 19.41 -7.72 -11.06
N GLY A 152 19.60 -8.90 -10.51
CA GLY A 152 20.45 -9.90 -11.14
C GLY A 152 20.53 -11.17 -10.32
N GLU A 153 21.46 -12.02 -10.67
CA GLU A 153 21.61 -13.35 -10.09
C GLU A 153 22.96 -13.48 -9.40
N THR A 154 23.00 -14.25 -8.31
CA THR A 154 24.25 -14.69 -7.70
C THR A 154 24.20 -16.18 -7.43
N THR A 155 25.35 -16.85 -7.49
CA THR A 155 25.44 -18.27 -7.16
C THR A 155 25.83 -18.42 -5.70
N ARG A 156 25.02 -19.16 -4.94
CA ARG A 156 25.30 -19.54 -3.55
C ARG A 156 25.09 -21.03 -3.40
N GLU A 157 26.09 -21.76 -2.90
CA GLU A 157 25.98 -23.20 -2.61
C GLU A 157 25.51 -24.04 -3.82
N ALA A 158 25.98 -23.68 -5.02
CA ALA A 158 25.60 -24.27 -6.31
C ALA A 158 24.14 -24.01 -6.77
N GLU A 159 23.42 -23.14 -6.07
CA GLU A 159 22.11 -22.64 -6.49
C GLU A 159 22.20 -21.18 -6.96
N THR A 160 21.51 -20.87 -8.06
CA THR A 160 21.34 -19.50 -8.53
C THR A 160 20.18 -18.84 -7.79
N ILE A 161 20.44 -17.73 -7.12
CA ILE A 161 19.44 -16.94 -6.39
C ILE A 161 19.28 -15.57 -7.02
N GLN A 162 18.05 -15.06 -6.99
CA GLN A 162 17.73 -13.72 -7.51
C GLN A 162 18.10 -12.68 -6.46
N THR A 163 18.54 -11.52 -6.92
CA THR A 163 19.06 -10.47 -6.05
C THR A 163 18.71 -9.09 -6.55
N ILE A 164 18.59 -8.16 -5.60
CA ILE A 164 18.60 -6.72 -5.86
C ILE A 164 19.94 -6.14 -5.42
N PHE A 165 20.39 -5.11 -6.12
CA PHE A 165 21.65 -4.45 -5.81
C PHE A 165 21.40 -3.18 -4.99
N PRO A 166 21.92 -3.10 -3.74
CA PRO A 166 21.88 -1.85 -3.00
C PRO A 166 22.83 -0.83 -3.64
N GLN A 167 22.63 0.44 -3.33
CA GLN A 167 23.41 1.52 -3.94
C GLN A 167 24.91 1.40 -3.66
N ASP A 168 25.24 0.96 -2.44
CA ASP A 168 26.59 0.77 -1.91
C ASP A 168 27.16 -0.62 -2.20
N TYR A 169 26.54 -1.40 -3.10
CA TYR A 169 27.11 -2.67 -3.56
C TYR A 169 28.58 -2.49 -3.88
N ASN A 170 29.43 -3.34 -3.30
CA ASN A 170 30.87 -3.28 -3.46
C ASN A 170 31.49 -4.66 -3.14
N PRO A 171 31.59 -5.56 -4.13
CA PRO A 171 32.12 -6.91 -3.95
C PRO A 171 33.62 -6.93 -3.66
N ASP A 172 34.33 -5.86 -4.06
CA ASP A 172 35.78 -5.72 -3.96
C ASP A 172 36.20 -4.90 -2.72
N GLY A 173 35.24 -4.40 -1.94
CA GLY A 173 35.49 -3.65 -0.73
C GLY A 173 36.24 -4.49 0.32
N ASN A 174 37.32 -3.94 0.86
CA ASN A 174 38.07 -4.50 1.98
C ASN A 174 38.38 -3.38 2.99
N PRO A 175 37.90 -3.43 4.25
CA PRO A 175 37.07 -4.47 4.89
C PRO A 175 35.56 -4.33 4.58
N GLN A 176 35.12 -3.21 4.00
CA GLN A 176 33.71 -2.88 3.78
C GLN A 176 33.14 -3.54 2.52
N LYS A 177 33.11 -4.88 2.51
CA LYS A 177 32.47 -5.65 1.43
C LYS A 177 30.95 -5.58 1.56
N VAL A 178 30.27 -5.14 0.51
CA VAL A 178 28.80 -5.12 0.44
C VAL A 178 28.33 -6.06 -0.66
N ARG A 179 27.54 -7.06 -0.28
CA ARG A 179 26.94 -8.06 -1.17
C ARG A 179 25.56 -7.61 -1.67
N PRO A 180 25.06 -8.14 -2.80
CA PRO A 180 23.67 -7.89 -3.20
C PRO A 180 22.71 -8.55 -2.20
N ILE A 181 21.48 -8.07 -2.15
CA ILE A 181 20.44 -8.58 -1.24
C ILE A 181 19.67 -9.69 -1.96
N PRO A 182 19.69 -10.94 -1.46
CA PRO A 182 18.99 -12.06 -2.09
C PRO A 182 17.49 -12.04 -1.83
N ASP A 183 16.72 -12.63 -2.74
CA ASP A 183 15.27 -12.83 -2.65
C ASP A 183 14.88 -13.82 -1.54
N ARG A 184 15.81 -14.68 -1.11
CA ARG A 184 15.62 -15.68 -0.06
C ARG A 184 16.69 -15.57 1.00
N THR A 185 16.25 -15.56 2.25
CA THR A 185 17.12 -15.71 3.41
C THR A 185 17.17 -17.18 3.78
N ASN A 186 18.21 -17.91 3.39
CA ASN A 186 18.42 -19.25 3.93
C ASN A 186 18.72 -19.11 5.43
N SER A 187 18.15 -20.00 6.26
CA SER A 187 18.14 -19.96 7.73
C SER A 187 19.50 -20.01 8.44
N ARG A 188 20.60 -19.84 7.70
CA ARG A 188 21.95 -19.75 8.24
C ARG A 188 22.42 -18.30 8.23
N PRO A 189 22.53 -17.65 9.40
CA PRO A 189 23.12 -16.32 9.48
C PRO A 189 24.57 -16.40 9.03
N ALA A 190 24.90 -15.62 8.02
CA ALA A 190 26.26 -15.36 7.57
C ALA A 190 26.45 -13.85 7.57
N TRP A 191 26.40 -13.27 8.77
CA TRP A 191 26.81 -11.90 9.07
C TRP A 191 27.53 -11.92 10.42
#